data_AF-A0A511MSN6-F1
#
_entry.id   AF-A0A511MSN6-F1
#
_cell.length_a   1.000
_cell.length_b   1.000
_cell.length_c   1.000
_cell.angle_alpha   90.00
_cell.angle_beta   90.00
_cell.angle_gamma   90.00
#
_symmetry.space_group_name_H-M   'P 1'
#
loop_
_entity.id
_entity.type
_entity.pdbx_description
1 polymer ?
#
loop_
_entity_poly.entity_id
_entity_poly.type
_entity_poly.pdbx_seq_one_letter_code
_entity_poly.pdbx_strand_id
1 'polypeptide(L)'
;MNSEPPPRRRPVANPDYQPVPREITPEHRRLAEEFAAIVTPRWSERAVSACLQWLMTSNIPVSWRVTVEDAWVEEEWTVVVVYRSQFFDGPLALRRTTHDPHSNTFSSMYSPQLSSAPDPVQFGRDVADFDIGEPLGTVTDHVRVDDNGIQWWGKLPATPDQPESQLGGASDSATGCQGQSSVHVRRPEPPTRTEESTHDSSC
;
A
#
# COMPACT_ATOMS: atom_id res chain seq x y z
N MET A 1 -38.95 10.51 -43.53
CA MET A 1 -38.61 9.11 -43.19
C MET A 1 -37.36 9.17 -42.35
N ASN A 2 -37.49 9.13 -41.02
CA ASN A 2 -36.35 9.13 -40.10
C ASN A 2 -36.01 7.69 -39.79
N SER A 3 -34.89 7.19 -40.32
CA SER A 3 -34.38 5.86 -40.02
C SER A 3 -33.75 5.87 -38.63
N GLU A 4 -34.30 5.07 -37.73
CA GLU A 4 -33.76 4.82 -36.40
C GLU A 4 -32.38 4.12 -36.52
N PRO A 5 -31.34 4.58 -35.78
CA PRO A 5 -30.03 3.96 -35.85
C PRO A 5 -30.07 2.55 -35.22
N PRO A 6 -29.34 1.57 -35.78
CA PRO A 6 -29.38 0.21 -35.30
C PRO A 6 -28.87 0.12 -33.85
N PRO A 7 -29.45 -0.77 -33.02
CA PRO A 7 -29.03 -0.95 -31.64
C PRO A 7 -27.57 -1.40 -31.58
N ARG A 8 -26.77 -0.72 -30.75
CA ARG A 8 -25.37 -1.10 -30.50
C ARG A 8 -25.35 -2.53 -29.94
N ARG A 9 -24.77 -3.47 -30.71
CA ARG A 9 -24.52 -4.83 -30.21
C ARG A 9 -23.59 -4.73 -29.01
N ARG A 10 -24.01 -5.28 -27.86
CA ARG A 10 -23.11 -5.50 -26.73
C ARG A 10 -21.98 -6.42 -27.21
N PRO A 11 -20.71 -6.15 -26.86
CA PRO A 11 -19.63 -7.10 -27.10
C PRO A 11 -20.00 -8.43 -26.47
N VAL A 12 -19.93 -9.52 -27.25
CA VAL A 12 -20.10 -10.87 -26.74
C VAL A 12 -18.93 -11.12 -25.81
N ALA A 13 -19.21 -11.33 -24.52
CA ALA A 13 -18.20 -11.77 -23.57
C ALA A 13 -17.54 -13.03 -24.13
N ASN A 14 -16.21 -13.04 -24.24
CA ASN A 14 -15.47 -14.17 -24.79
C ASN A 14 -15.81 -15.44 -23.98
N PRO A 15 -16.47 -16.46 -24.57
CA PRO A 15 -16.92 -17.64 -23.85
C PRO A 15 -15.75 -18.47 -23.28
N ASP A 16 -14.53 -18.24 -23.78
CA ASP A 16 -13.31 -18.89 -23.33
C ASP A 16 -12.60 -18.14 -22.19
N TYR A 17 -13.12 -17.00 -21.74
CA TYR A 17 -12.63 -16.34 -20.54
C TYR A 17 -13.10 -17.12 -19.31
N GLN A 18 -12.28 -18.09 -18.89
CA GLN A 18 -12.37 -18.64 -17.55
C GLN A 18 -11.63 -17.69 -16.61
N PRO A 19 -12.29 -17.02 -15.66
CA PRO A 19 -11.58 -16.26 -14.65
C PRO A 19 -10.71 -17.24 -13.88
N VAL A 20 -9.39 -17.10 -14.01
CA VAL A 20 -8.46 -17.88 -13.20
C VAL A 20 -8.75 -17.53 -11.72
N PRO A 21 -8.74 -18.51 -10.80
CA PRO A 21 -9.12 -18.28 -9.42
C PRO A 21 -8.29 -17.17 -8.77
N ARG A 22 -8.95 -16.33 -7.95
CA ARG A 22 -8.26 -15.32 -7.15
C ARG A 22 -7.36 -16.00 -6.12
N GLU A 23 -6.12 -15.55 -6.00
CA GLU A 23 -5.20 -16.04 -4.98
C GLU A 23 -5.37 -15.24 -3.69
N ILE A 24 -6.09 -15.82 -2.71
CA ILE A 24 -6.19 -15.26 -1.35
C ILE A 24 -5.35 -16.13 -0.42
N THR A 25 -4.22 -15.60 0.05
CA THR A 25 -3.34 -16.33 0.97
C THR A 25 -3.96 -16.39 2.39
N PRO A 26 -3.56 -17.38 3.22
CA PRO A 26 -3.93 -17.38 4.63
C PRO A 26 -3.53 -16.08 5.35
N GLU A 27 -2.40 -15.51 4.97
CA GLU A 27 -1.87 -14.26 5.54
C GLU A 27 -2.74 -13.05 5.20
N HIS A 28 -3.15 -12.90 3.93
CA HIS A 28 -4.10 -11.86 3.53
C HIS A 28 -5.40 -11.94 4.34
N ARG A 29 -5.95 -13.15 4.50
CA ARG A 29 -7.15 -13.37 5.32
C ARG A 29 -6.92 -12.98 6.77
N ARG A 30 -5.81 -13.42 7.37
CA ARG A 30 -5.44 -13.12 8.76
C ARG A 30 -5.37 -11.62 9.00
N LEU A 31 -4.66 -10.87 8.14
CA LEU A 31 -4.54 -9.41 8.23
C LEU A 31 -5.90 -8.72 8.07
N ALA A 32 -6.72 -9.17 7.12
CA ALA A 32 -8.05 -8.59 6.91
C ALA A 32 -8.99 -8.79 8.11
N GLU A 33 -8.89 -9.95 8.78
CA GLU A 33 -9.62 -10.25 10.02
C GLU A 33 -9.08 -9.43 11.20
N GLU A 34 -7.75 -9.32 11.34
CA GLU A 34 -7.10 -8.55 12.41
C GLU A 34 -7.51 -7.06 12.37
N PHE A 35 -7.40 -6.42 11.21
CA PHE A 35 -7.80 -5.02 11.05
C PHE A 35 -9.31 -4.81 11.21
N ALA A 36 -10.13 -5.78 10.80
CA ALA A 36 -11.59 -5.71 10.99
C ALA A 36 -12.03 -5.89 12.45
N ALA A 37 -11.19 -6.52 13.29
CA ALA A 37 -11.49 -6.76 14.70
C ALA A 37 -11.17 -5.57 15.62
N ILE A 38 -10.54 -4.51 15.13
CA ILE A 38 -10.20 -3.32 15.92
C ILE A 38 -11.49 -2.60 16.33
N VAL A 39 -11.69 -2.44 17.64
CA VAL A 39 -12.95 -1.93 18.23
C VAL A 39 -13.16 -0.43 17.95
N THR A 40 -12.09 0.36 18.04
CA THR A 40 -12.12 1.81 17.81
C THR A 40 -11.00 2.19 16.85
N PRO A 41 -11.17 1.88 15.55
CA PRO A 41 -10.08 2.01 14.60
C PRO A 41 -9.82 3.48 14.24
N ARG A 42 -8.55 3.83 14.13
CA ARG A 42 -8.06 5.08 13.54
C ARG A 42 -8.43 5.17 12.06
N TRP A 43 -8.27 6.34 11.46
CA TRP A 43 -8.53 6.52 10.03
C TRP A 43 -7.71 5.54 9.17
N SER A 44 -6.39 5.44 9.42
CA SER A 44 -5.50 4.57 8.67
C SER A 44 -5.84 3.08 8.83
N GLU A 45 -6.25 2.66 10.02
CA GLU A 45 -6.69 1.28 10.28
C GLU A 45 -7.97 0.94 9.52
N ARG A 46 -8.93 1.88 9.45
CA ARG A 46 -10.13 1.73 8.62
C ARG A 46 -9.79 1.64 7.13
N ALA A 47 -8.81 2.42 6.67
CA ALA A 47 -8.36 2.41 5.28
C ALA A 47 -7.65 1.10 4.91
N VAL A 48 -6.75 0.60 5.77
CA VAL A 48 -6.11 -0.72 5.56
C VAL A 48 -7.15 -1.83 5.58
N SER A 49 -8.06 -1.85 6.56
CA SER A 49 -9.14 -2.84 6.64
C SER A 49 -9.95 -2.88 5.34
N ALA A 50 -10.38 -1.71 4.85
CA ALA A 50 -11.13 -1.60 3.61
C ALA A 50 -10.32 -2.05 2.39
N CYS A 51 -9.04 -1.68 2.31
CA CYS A 51 -8.15 -2.09 1.23
C CYS A 51 -8.00 -3.62 1.16
N LEU A 52 -7.70 -4.27 2.29
CA LEU A 52 -7.51 -5.71 2.37
C LEU A 52 -8.81 -6.47 2.02
N GLN A 53 -9.95 -6.02 2.53
CA GLN A 53 -11.26 -6.60 2.23
C GLN A 53 -11.63 -6.41 0.75
N TRP A 54 -11.27 -5.26 0.18
CA TRP A 54 -11.54 -4.97 -1.24
C TRP A 54 -10.67 -5.81 -2.16
N LEU A 55 -9.39 -6.01 -1.87
CA LEU A 55 -8.52 -6.90 -2.66
C LEU A 55 -9.04 -8.35 -2.71
N MET A 56 -9.72 -8.81 -1.66
CA MET A 56 -10.36 -10.13 -1.66
C MET A 56 -11.60 -10.22 -2.56
N THR A 57 -12.21 -9.10 -2.93
CA THR A 57 -13.55 -9.06 -3.56
C THR A 57 -13.61 -8.28 -4.89
N SER A 58 -12.65 -7.38 -5.17
CA SER A 58 -12.64 -6.48 -6.32
C SER A 58 -12.54 -7.23 -7.66
N ASN A 59 -13.29 -6.74 -8.64
CA ASN A 59 -13.32 -7.29 -9.99
C ASN A 59 -12.48 -6.48 -10.99
N ILE A 60 -11.65 -5.54 -10.52
CA ILE A 60 -10.73 -4.79 -11.39
C ILE A 60 -9.71 -5.77 -12.02
N PRO A 61 -9.48 -5.68 -13.34
CA PRO A 61 -8.54 -6.57 -14.02
C PRO A 61 -7.14 -6.45 -13.40
N VAL A 62 -6.53 -7.59 -13.06
CA VAL A 62 -5.24 -7.84 -12.37
C VAL A 62 -5.23 -7.86 -10.84
N SER A 63 -6.19 -7.23 -10.15
CA SER A 63 -6.33 -7.34 -8.68
C SER A 63 -6.47 -8.79 -8.17
N TRP A 64 -7.00 -9.69 -9.00
CA TRP A 64 -7.22 -11.10 -8.67
C TRP A 64 -5.93 -11.94 -8.62
N ARG A 65 -4.79 -11.42 -9.08
CA ARG A 65 -3.46 -12.07 -8.98
C ARG A 65 -2.54 -11.41 -7.95
N VAL A 66 -3.07 -10.50 -7.14
CA VAL A 66 -2.29 -9.86 -6.07
C VAL A 66 -2.38 -10.73 -4.83
N THR A 67 -1.23 -11.08 -4.26
CA THR A 67 -1.15 -11.72 -2.95
C THR A 67 -0.59 -10.74 -1.93
N VAL A 68 -1.34 -10.45 -0.87
CA VAL A 68 -0.85 -9.64 0.24
C VAL A 68 0.05 -10.49 1.14
N GLU A 69 1.21 -9.95 1.50
CA GLU A 69 2.19 -10.57 2.40
C GLU A 69 2.22 -9.92 3.78
N ASP A 70 2.03 -8.61 3.86
CA ASP A 70 2.01 -7.86 5.11
C ASP A 70 1.23 -6.55 4.95
N ALA A 71 0.74 -5.98 6.03
CA ALA A 71 0.13 -4.66 6.04
C ALA A 71 0.19 -4.05 7.44
N TRP A 72 0.48 -2.75 7.51
CA TRP A 72 0.49 -2.00 8.76
C TRP A 72 0.14 -0.53 8.55
N VAL A 73 0.08 0.20 9.66
CA VAL A 73 -0.14 1.64 9.70
C VAL A 73 1.05 2.31 10.39
N GLU A 74 1.48 3.45 9.90
CA GLU A 74 2.56 4.23 10.53
C GLU A 74 2.01 5.41 11.34
N GLU A 75 1.15 6.21 10.70
CA GLU A 75 0.57 7.44 11.24
C GLU A 75 -0.95 7.44 11.04
N GLU A 76 -1.65 8.47 11.51
CA GLU A 76 -3.12 8.59 11.36
C GLU A 76 -3.57 8.54 9.90
N TRP A 77 -2.75 9.05 8.98
CA TRP A 77 -3.09 9.25 7.57
C TRP A 77 -2.29 8.39 6.60
N THR A 78 -1.49 7.45 7.13
CA THR A 78 -0.50 6.70 6.34
C THR A 78 -0.71 5.19 6.50
N VAL A 79 -0.84 4.51 5.37
CA VAL A 79 -1.03 3.06 5.24
C VAL A 79 0.13 2.43 4.49
N VAL A 80 0.49 1.20 4.87
CA VAL A 80 1.49 0.40 4.17
C VAL A 80 0.94 -0.98 3.85
N VAL A 81 1.13 -1.43 2.61
CA VAL A 81 0.74 -2.77 2.16
C VAL A 81 1.91 -3.38 1.38
N VAL A 82 2.32 -4.59 1.78
CA VAL A 82 3.31 -5.41 1.09
C VAL A 82 2.59 -6.51 0.33
N TYR A 83 2.88 -6.63 -0.95
CA TYR A 83 2.19 -7.54 -1.85
C TYR A 83 3.09 -8.05 -2.96
N ARG A 84 2.70 -9.17 -3.56
CA ARG A 84 3.29 -9.66 -4.81
C ARG A 84 2.37 -9.34 -5.97
N SER A 85 2.98 -9.00 -7.09
CA SER A 85 2.33 -8.82 -8.37
C SER A 85 3.01 -9.73 -9.37
N GLN A 86 2.23 -10.37 -10.23
CA GLN A 86 2.74 -11.19 -11.34
C GLN A 86 3.66 -10.43 -12.32
N PHE A 87 3.65 -9.10 -12.27
CA PHE A 87 4.43 -8.24 -13.16
C PHE A 87 5.81 -7.89 -12.61
N PHE A 88 6.12 -8.27 -11.37
CA PHE A 88 7.36 -7.93 -10.68
C PHE A 88 7.99 -9.17 -10.06
N ASP A 89 9.31 -9.27 -10.17
CA ASP A 89 10.08 -10.27 -9.45
C ASP A 89 10.32 -9.76 -8.01
N GLY A 90 9.67 -10.38 -7.03
CA GLY A 90 9.84 -10.06 -5.60
C GLY A 90 8.66 -9.30 -4.96
N PRO A 91 8.77 -8.97 -3.66
CA PRO A 91 7.73 -8.25 -2.93
C PRO A 91 7.78 -6.74 -3.20
N LEU A 92 6.61 -6.14 -3.36
CA LEU A 92 6.38 -4.69 -3.49
C LEU A 92 5.80 -4.16 -2.19
N ALA A 93 6.23 -2.97 -1.76
CA ALA A 93 5.65 -2.26 -0.63
C ALA A 93 5.11 -0.90 -1.08
N LEU A 94 3.79 -0.72 -0.97
CA LEU A 94 3.14 0.57 -1.17
C LEU A 94 3.04 1.30 0.16
N ARG A 95 3.68 2.47 0.26
CA ARG A 95 3.40 3.44 1.33
C ARG A 95 2.55 4.59 0.79
N ARG A 96 1.31 4.68 1.26
CA ARG A 96 0.35 5.70 0.82
C ARG A 96 -0.07 6.59 1.98
N THR A 97 -0.03 7.90 1.78
CA THR A 97 -0.55 8.88 2.74
C THR A 97 -1.55 9.80 2.08
N THR A 98 -2.62 10.13 2.80
CA THR A 98 -3.63 11.11 2.33
C THR A 98 -3.29 12.53 2.76
N HIS A 99 -2.51 12.73 3.84
CA HIS A 99 -2.23 14.06 4.37
C HIS A 99 -0.92 14.62 3.79
N ASP A 100 -0.96 15.90 3.43
CA ASP A 100 0.23 16.66 3.10
C ASP A 100 0.52 17.68 4.21
N PRO A 101 1.59 17.47 5.01
CA PRO A 101 1.91 18.36 6.12
C PRO A 101 2.34 19.76 5.68
N HIS A 102 2.87 19.91 4.45
CA HIS A 102 3.34 21.22 3.97
C HIS A 102 2.20 22.17 3.64
N SER A 103 1.16 21.65 2.98
CA SER A 103 -0.03 22.42 2.61
C SER A 103 -1.16 22.31 3.63
N ASN A 104 -1.03 21.42 4.62
CA ASN A 104 -2.07 21.01 5.56
C ASN A 104 -3.39 20.65 4.85
N THR A 105 -3.28 19.91 3.75
CA THR A 105 -4.43 19.45 2.97
C THR A 105 -4.43 17.93 2.85
N PHE A 106 -5.53 17.38 2.37
CA PHE A 106 -5.69 15.96 2.12
C PHE A 106 -5.80 15.67 0.63
N SER A 107 -5.46 14.46 0.23
CA SER A 107 -5.59 13.99 -1.15
C SER A 107 -6.32 12.65 -1.20
N SER A 108 -7.18 12.49 -2.20
CA SER A 108 -7.76 11.22 -2.62
C SER A 108 -7.35 10.89 -4.04
N MET A 109 -7.76 9.74 -4.56
CA MET A 109 -7.53 9.37 -5.96
C MET A 109 -8.07 10.41 -6.94
N TYR A 110 -9.19 11.06 -6.60
CA TYR A 110 -9.91 11.96 -7.50
C TYR A 110 -9.68 13.45 -7.22
N SER A 111 -9.04 13.79 -6.11
CA SER A 111 -8.77 15.18 -5.75
C SER A 111 -7.44 15.30 -5.03
N PRO A 112 -6.47 16.05 -5.58
CA PRO A 112 -5.16 16.22 -4.96
C PRO A 112 -5.19 17.17 -3.75
N GLN A 113 -6.26 17.95 -3.58
CA GLN A 113 -6.35 18.95 -2.52
C GLN A 113 -7.77 19.03 -1.95
N LEU A 114 -7.93 18.52 -0.74
CA LEU A 114 -9.15 18.48 0.05
C LEU A 114 -8.93 19.22 1.36
N SER A 115 -9.96 19.93 1.82
CA SER A 115 -9.95 20.64 3.10
C SER A 115 -10.15 19.74 4.31
N SER A 116 -10.50 18.47 4.11
CA SER A 116 -10.71 17.47 5.16
C SER A 116 -10.34 16.08 4.66
N ALA A 117 -10.06 15.17 5.60
CA ALA A 117 -9.71 13.80 5.29
C ALA A 117 -10.83 13.12 4.48
N PRO A 118 -10.50 12.37 3.41
CA PRO A 118 -11.49 11.60 2.68
C PRO A 118 -12.05 10.48 3.55
N ASP A 119 -13.17 9.88 3.13
CA ASP A 119 -13.68 8.68 3.80
C ASP A 119 -12.62 7.55 3.73
N PRO A 120 -12.22 6.95 4.87
CA PRO A 120 -11.15 5.95 4.88
C PRO A 120 -11.54 4.68 4.12
N VAL A 121 -12.82 4.32 4.10
CA VAL A 121 -13.27 3.10 3.41
C VAL A 121 -13.15 3.29 1.91
N GLN A 122 -13.63 4.42 1.38
CA GLN A 122 -13.46 4.74 -0.03
C GLN A 122 -11.99 4.87 -0.41
N PHE A 123 -11.18 5.54 0.41
CA PHE A 123 -9.75 5.64 0.19
C PHE A 123 -9.08 4.26 0.09
N GLY A 124 -9.39 3.35 1.01
CA GLY A 124 -8.83 1.98 0.99
C GLY A 124 -9.23 1.20 -0.26
N ARG A 125 -10.47 1.38 -0.75
CA ARG A 125 -10.92 0.78 -2.02
C ARG A 125 -10.19 1.36 -3.22
N ASP A 126 -10.03 2.67 -3.26
CA ASP A 126 -9.29 3.35 -4.33
C ASP A 126 -7.83 2.89 -4.36
N VAL A 127 -7.18 2.76 -3.20
CA VAL A 127 -5.82 2.19 -3.09
C VAL A 127 -5.79 0.75 -3.63
N ALA A 128 -6.75 -0.09 -3.21
CA ALA A 128 -6.81 -1.47 -3.67
C ALA A 128 -6.99 -1.59 -5.19
N ASP A 129 -7.83 -0.75 -5.78
CA ASP A 129 -8.14 -0.81 -7.21
C ASP A 129 -7.07 -0.14 -8.07
N PHE A 130 -6.67 1.09 -7.74
CA PHE A 130 -5.86 1.93 -8.62
C PHE A 130 -4.37 1.94 -8.28
N ASP A 131 -4.03 1.85 -6.99
CA ASP A 131 -2.63 1.80 -6.60
C ASP A 131 -2.10 0.35 -6.70
N ILE A 132 -2.85 -0.63 -6.18
CA ILE A 132 -2.40 -2.04 -6.12
C ILE A 132 -2.93 -2.88 -7.29
N GLY A 133 -4.21 -2.72 -7.61
CA GLY A 133 -4.99 -3.60 -8.46
C GLY A 133 -4.91 -3.30 -9.95
N GLU A 134 -4.32 -2.17 -10.35
CA GLU A 134 -4.03 -1.85 -11.75
C GLU A 134 -2.58 -2.21 -12.10
N PRO A 135 -2.28 -2.55 -13.37
CA PRO A 135 -0.92 -2.79 -13.80
C PRO A 135 -0.10 -1.52 -13.53
N LEU A 136 0.92 -1.65 -12.69
CA LEU A 136 1.75 -0.55 -12.17
C LEU A 136 2.38 0.36 -13.23
N GLY A 137 2.28 0.05 -14.53
CA GLY A 137 2.65 0.96 -15.62
C GLY A 137 4.01 1.62 -15.42
N THR A 138 4.02 2.96 -15.34
CA THR A 138 5.21 3.82 -15.13
C THR A 138 5.81 3.75 -13.72
N VAL A 139 5.20 3.04 -12.76
CA VAL A 139 5.70 2.94 -11.37
C VAL A 139 7.00 2.14 -11.29
N THR A 140 7.26 1.24 -12.25
CA THR A 140 8.53 0.48 -12.35
C THR A 140 9.77 1.39 -12.27
N ASP A 141 9.71 2.59 -12.86
CA ASP A 141 10.80 3.57 -12.87
C ASP A 141 10.93 4.36 -11.55
N HIS A 142 9.98 4.20 -10.63
CA HIS A 142 9.89 4.91 -9.35
C HIS A 142 10.01 3.99 -8.14
N VAL A 143 10.33 2.72 -8.35
CA VAL A 143 10.58 1.76 -7.28
C VAL A 143 11.94 2.00 -6.65
N ARG A 144 11.99 1.95 -5.32
CA ARG A 144 13.23 1.97 -4.51
C ARG A 144 13.39 0.64 -3.79
N VAL A 145 14.50 -0.06 -4.04
CA VAL A 145 14.78 -1.33 -3.36
C VAL A 145 15.46 -1.07 -2.02
N ASP A 146 14.99 -1.69 -0.95
CA ASP A 146 15.66 -1.63 0.36
C ASP A 146 16.69 -2.77 0.55
N ASP A 147 17.42 -2.75 1.66
CA ASP A 147 18.46 -3.75 1.99
C ASP A 147 17.92 -5.18 2.12
N ASN A 148 16.60 -5.37 2.26
CA ASN A 148 15.95 -6.68 2.34
C ASN A 148 15.38 -7.13 0.97
N GLY A 149 15.59 -6.34 -0.09
CA GLY A 149 15.06 -6.62 -1.43
C GLY A 149 13.58 -6.27 -1.60
N ILE A 150 12.98 -5.50 -0.68
CA ILE A 150 11.59 -5.03 -0.83
C ILE A 150 11.58 -3.82 -1.78
N GLN A 151 10.68 -3.87 -2.75
CA GLN A 151 10.50 -2.85 -3.78
C GLN A 151 9.47 -1.81 -3.33
N TRP A 152 9.95 -0.69 -2.79
CA TRP A 152 9.13 0.38 -2.23
C TRP A 152 8.66 1.39 -3.27
N TRP A 153 7.39 1.79 -3.19
CA TRP A 153 6.83 2.87 -4.00
C TRP A 153 5.73 3.65 -3.24
N GLY A 154 5.31 4.77 -3.83
CA GLY A 154 4.39 5.72 -3.20
C GLY A 154 5.12 6.89 -2.51
N LYS A 155 4.53 7.45 -1.45
CA LYS A 155 5.11 8.60 -0.73
C LYS A 155 6.03 8.06 0.37
N LEU A 156 7.31 7.90 0.04
CA LEU A 156 8.33 7.46 0.98
C LEU A 156 8.77 8.63 1.90
N PRO A 157 9.18 8.35 3.15
CA PRO A 157 9.81 9.38 3.98
C PRO A 157 11.06 9.91 3.26
N ALA A 158 11.33 11.20 3.41
CA ALA A 158 12.57 11.78 2.91
C ALA A 158 13.75 11.07 3.58
N THR A 159 14.68 10.54 2.79
CA THR A 159 15.92 9.98 3.32
C THR A 159 16.75 11.12 3.93
N PRO A 160 17.31 11.00 5.14
CA PRO A 160 18.08 12.07 5.78
C PRO A 160 19.30 12.60 4.99
N ASP A 161 19.78 11.87 3.99
CA ASP A 161 21.07 12.12 3.33
C ASP A 161 21.00 12.39 1.82
N GLN A 162 19.90 12.96 1.31
CA GLN A 162 20.00 13.69 0.04
C GLN A 162 20.20 15.18 0.33
N PRO A 163 21.43 15.71 0.30
CA PRO A 163 21.59 17.15 0.26
C PRO A 163 20.92 17.65 -1.01
N GLU A 164 19.87 18.45 -0.84
CA GLU A 164 19.30 19.31 -1.87
C GLU A 164 20.45 20.12 -2.49
N SER A 165 21.01 19.62 -3.57
CA SER A 165 21.97 20.37 -4.35
C SER A 165 21.19 21.41 -5.15
N GLN A 166 21.14 22.58 -4.53
CA GLN A 166 21.24 23.91 -5.13
C GLN A 166 20.01 24.44 -5.88
N LEU A 167 19.27 25.31 -5.20
CA LEU A 167 19.09 26.69 -5.66
C LEU A 167 19.07 27.61 -4.43
N GLY A 168 19.97 28.60 -4.46
CA GLY A 168 20.51 29.29 -3.30
C GLY A 168 19.57 30.26 -2.58
N GLY A 169 19.98 30.61 -1.36
CA GLY A 169 19.38 31.69 -0.59
C GLY A 169 19.79 31.66 0.87
N ALA A 170 21.06 31.97 1.15
CA ALA A 170 21.55 32.15 2.52
C ALA A 170 20.83 33.31 3.21
N SER A 171 20.36 33.09 4.44
CA SER A 171 20.44 34.06 5.53
C SER A 171 20.24 33.39 6.88
N ASP A 172 21.25 33.54 7.71
CA ASP A 172 21.30 33.21 9.13
C ASP A 172 20.14 33.81 9.93
N SER A 173 19.66 33.06 10.92
CA SER A 173 19.62 33.54 12.32
C SER A 173 19.26 32.41 13.28
N ALA A 174 20.15 32.18 14.24
CA ALA A 174 20.02 31.25 15.35
C ALA A 174 18.90 31.65 16.34
N THR A 175 18.33 30.67 17.06
CA THR A 175 18.18 30.65 18.53
C THR A 175 17.35 29.43 18.99
N GLY A 176 17.90 28.61 19.89
CA GLY A 176 17.17 28.16 21.09
C GLY A 176 16.52 26.77 21.13
N CYS A 177 17.22 25.85 21.80
CA CYS A 177 16.76 25.01 22.92
C CYS A 177 15.62 23.96 22.79
N GLN A 178 16.04 22.73 23.14
CA GLN A 178 15.39 21.72 24.00
C GLN A 178 14.54 20.60 23.38
N GLY A 179 15.16 19.42 23.36
CA GLY A 179 14.70 18.25 24.12
C GLY A 179 13.50 17.48 23.58
N GLN A 180 13.77 16.44 22.78
CA GLN A 180 12.79 15.38 22.55
C GLN A 180 13.41 14.01 22.82
N SER A 181 12.88 13.35 23.85
CA SER A 181 13.14 11.95 24.17
C SER A 181 12.73 11.08 22.99
N SER A 182 13.69 10.36 22.42
CA SER A 182 13.45 9.29 21.46
C SER A 182 12.71 8.15 22.16
N VAL A 183 11.44 7.93 21.82
CA VAL A 183 10.75 6.67 22.10
C VAL A 183 11.18 5.68 21.02
N HIS A 184 11.99 4.70 21.40
CA HIS A 184 12.35 3.57 20.54
C HIS A 184 11.09 2.76 20.17
N VAL A 185 10.68 2.85 18.90
CA VAL A 185 9.69 1.95 18.29
C VAL A 185 10.36 0.60 18.11
N ARG A 186 9.86 -0.43 18.81
CA ARG A 186 10.32 -1.81 18.64
C ARG A 186 9.80 -2.36 17.32
N ARG A 187 10.72 -2.64 16.40
CA ARG A 187 10.55 -3.54 15.25
C ARG A 187 10.29 -4.96 15.80
N PRO A 188 9.27 -5.72 15.34
CA PRO A 188 9.22 -7.14 15.62
C PRO A 188 10.35 -7.84 14.88
N GLU A 189 11.19 -8.59 15.59
CA GLU A 189 12.22 -9.43 14.98
C GLU A 189 11.56 -10.61 14.23
N PRO A 190 12.12 -11.02 13.08
CA PRO A 190 11.64 -12.19 12.36
C PRO A 190 11.88 -13.47 13.18
N PRO A 191 11.00 -14.48 13.06
CA PRO A 191 11.14 -15.72 13.81
C PRO A 191 12.47 -16.41 13.49
N THR A 192 13.23 -16.69 14.54
CA THR A 192 14.48 -17.44 14.44
C THR A 192 14.17 -18.84 13.90
N ARG A 193 14.76 -19.18 12.76
CA ARG A 193 14.73 -20.54 12.21
C ARG A 193 15.46 -21.45 13.20
N THR A 194 14.71 -22.27 13.94
CA THR A 194 15.29 -23.33 14.75
C THR A 194 15.95 -24.32 13.80
N GLU A 195 17.28 -24.27 13.71
CA GLU A 195 18.07 -25.35 13.13
C GLU A 195 17.89 -26.57 14.03
N GLU A 196 17.20 -27.58 13.49
CA GLU A 196 17.09 -28.91 14.07
C GLU A 196 18.48 -29.57 14.02
N SER A 197 19.23 -29.43 15.11
CA SER A 197 20.47 -30.16 15.35
C SER A 197 20.13 -31.59 15.75
N THR A 198 20.13 -32.51 14.79
CA THR A 198 20.10 -33.95 15.07
C THR A 198 21.53 -34.44 15.31
N HIS A 199 21.94 -34.44 16.58
CA HIS A 199 22.97 -35.31 17.14
C HIS A 199 22.62 -35.56 18.61
N ASP A 200 22.22 -36.79 18.97
CA ASP A 200 23.16 -37.66 19.70
C ASP A 200 22.65 -39.12 19.80
N SER A 201 23.59 -39.99 19.47
CA SER A 201 23.92 -41.35 19.89
C SER A 201 23.08 -42.15 20.90
N SER A 202 23.14 -43.46 20.62
CA SER A 202 23.31 -44.61 21.53
C SER A 202 22.09 -45.27 22.18
N CYS A 203 21.78 -46.46 21.64
CA CYS A 203 21.73 -47.73 22.39
C CYS A 203 22.48 -48.80 21.56
#